data_AF-A0A6B2UFQ9-F1
#
_entry.id   AF-A0A6B2UFQ9-F1
#
_cell.length_a   1.000
_cell.length_b   1.000
_cell.length_c   1.000
_cell.angle_alpha   90.00
_cell.angle_beta   90.00
_cell.angle_gamma   90.00
#
_symmetry.space_group_name_H-M   'P 1'
#
loop_
_entity.id
_entity.type
_entity.pdbx_description
1 polymer ?
#
loop_
_entity_poly.entity_id
_entity_poly.type
_entity_poly.pdbx_seq_one_letter_code
_entity_poly.pdbx_strand_id
1 'polypeptide(L)'
;MATAPIPAAEPRTFWALYEDGSAGRISVVTAEDAPPVLAKPGRVVTEEEHTAYVAELATRRDTHLAEERSRAQARCQEDYEALRAAGVPEATARRLSGHEGDTSS
;
A
#
# COMPACT_ATOMS: atom_id res chain seq x y z
N MET A 1 51.01 -3.22 21.16
CA MET A 1 50.48 -3.99 20.01
C MET A 1 49.44 -3.11 19.34
N ALA A 2 49.63 -2.74 18.07
CA ALA A 2 48.70 -1.89 17.34
C ALA A 2 47.51 -2.73 16.86
N THR A 3 46.29 -2.35 17.26
CA THR A 3 45.06 -2.88 16.68
C THR A 3 45.00 -2.44 15.22
N ALA A 4 45.06 -3.40 14.29
CA ALA A 4 44.85 -3.11 12.87
C ALA A 4 43.44 -2.51 12.68
N PRO A 5 43.27 -1.50 11.80
CA PRO A 5 41.95 -0.97 11.47
C PRO A 5 41.13 -2.09 10.82
N ILE A 6 39.97 -2.38 11.40
CA ILE A 6 38.97 -3.26 10.78
C ILE A 6 38.61 -2.60 9.44
N PRO A 7 38.68 -3.31 8.30
CA PRO A 7 38.27 -2.73 7.03
C PRO A 7 36.83 -2.25 7.17
N ALA A 8 36.57 -0.99 6.84
CA ALA A 8 35.24 -0.42 6.84
C ALA A 8 34.41 -1.19 5.81
N ALA A 9 33.59 -2.13 6.28
CA ALA A 9 32.66 -2.83 5.41
C ALA A 9 31.67 -1.79 4.85
N GLU A 10 31.54 -1.75 3.53
CA GLU A 10 30.62 -0.83 2.87
C GLU A 10 29.18 -1.34 3.03
N PRO A 11 28.23 -0.48 3.43
CA PRO A 11 26.82 -0.86 3.49
C PRO A 11 26.31 -1.12 2.07
N ARG A 12 25.87 -2.35 1.81
CA ARG A 12 25.24 -2.74 0.55
C ARG A 12 23.74 -2.89 0.73
N THR A 13 22.99 -2.48 -0.27
CA THR A 13 21.52 -2.57 -0.28
C THR A 13 21.08 -3.67 -1.23
N PHE A 14 20.22 -4.54 -0.73
CA PHE A 14 19.57 -5.62 -1.47
C PHE A 14 18.07 -5.41 -1.42
N TRP A 15 17.39 -5.72 -2.52
CA TRP A 15 15.94 -5.65 -2.63
C TRP A 15 15.38 -7.06 -2.61
N ALA A 16 14.32 -7.29 -1.86
CA ALA A 16 13.70 -8.60 -1.72
C ALA A 16 12.21 -8.54 -2.03
N LEU A 17 11.74 -9.53 -2.78
CA LEU A 17 10.31 -9.83 -2.96
C LEU A 17 9.99 -11.12 -2.23
N TYR A 18 8.97 -11.07 -1.39
CA TYR A 18 8.53 -12.20 -0.58
C TYR A 18 7.31 -12.86 -1.21
N GLU A 19 7.12 -14.15 -0.92
CA GLU A 19 5.97 -14.91 -1.43
C GLU A 19 4.63 -14.48 -0.82
N ASP A 20 4.65 -13.78 0.32
CA ASP A 20 3.47 -13.18 0.94
C ASP A 20 2.98 -11.91 0.20
N GLY A 21 3.63 -11.53 -0.90
CA GLY A 21 3.32 -10.34 -1.68
C GLY A 21 3.88 -9.04 -1.09
N SER A 22 4.71 -9.13 -0.05
CA SER A 22 5.43 -7.98 0.48
C SER A 22 6.77 -7.77 -0.24
N ALA A 23 7.23 -6.52 -0.24
CA ALA A 23 8.53 -6.12 -0.76
C ALA A 23 9.34 -5.47 0.37
N GLY A 24 10.65 -5.71 0.40
CA GLY A 24 11.53 -5.22 1.46
C GLY A 24 12.91 -4.81 0.98
N ARG A 25 13.54 -3.93 1.76
CA ARG A 25 14.92 -3.47 1.56
C ARG A 25 15.79 -3.98 2.69
N ILE A 26 16.89 -4.64 2.34
CA ILE A 26 17.86 -5.21 3.27
C ILE A 26 19.18 -4.46 3.10
N SER A 27 19.68 -3.86 4.17
CA SER A 27 20.99 -3.21 4.17
C SER A 27 21.95 -4.06 5.01
N VAL A 28 23.02 -4.54 4.39
CA VAL A 28 24.00 -5.41 5.04
C VAL A 28 25.38 -4.76 4.97
N VAL A 29 26.11 -4.81 6.08
CA VAL A 29 27.49 -4.32 6.18
C VAL A 29 28.40 -5.55 6.24
N THR A 30 28.87 -6.02 5.08
CA THR A 30 29.79 -7.16 4.99
C THR A 30 30.91 -6.90 3.98
N ALA A 31 32.04 -7.58 4.16
CA ALA A 31 33.16 -7.55 3.23
C ALA A 31 33.02 -8.54 2.06
N GLU A 32 31.99 -9.42 2.08
CA GLU A 32 31.74 -10.43 1.05
C GLU A 32 30.55 -10.09 0.16
N ASP A 33 30.65 -10.47 -1.12
CA ASP A 33 29.62 -10.29 -2.15
C ASP A 33 28.51 -11.35 -2.08
N ALA A 34 28.26 -11.89 -0.88
CA ALA A 34 27.27 -12.95 -0.69
C ALA A 34 25.86 -12.36 -0.56
N PRO A 35 24.85 -12.91 -1.25
CA PRO A 35 23.47 -12.48 -1.08
C PRO A 35 22.99 -12.76 0.36
N PRO A 36 22.22 -11.83 0.98
CA PRO A 36 21.74 -12.02 2.34
C PRO A 36 20.78 -13.20 2.44
N VAL A 37 20.85 -13.91 3.57
CA VAL A 37 19.83 -14.90 3.94
C VAL A 37 18.54 -14.17 4.28
N LEU A 38 17.48 -14.47 3.53
CA LEU A 38 16.15 -13.88 3.76
C LEU A 38 15.49 -14.54 4.98
N ALA A 39 14.90 -13.72 5.85
CA ALA A 39 14.15 -14.21 7.02
C ALA A 39 12.81 -14.86 6.66
N LYS A 40 12.31 -14.62 5.44
CA LYS A 40 11.05 -15.12 4.91
C LYS A 40 11.28 -15.77 3.54
N PRO A 41 10.42 -16.72 3.12
CA PRO A 41 10.42 -17.24 1.75
C PRO A 41 10.27 -16.10 0.75
N GLY A 42 11.20 -16.02 -0.19
CA GLY A 42 11.28 -14.93 -1.14
C GLY A 42 12.55 -15.02 -1.98
N ARG A 43 12.77 -14.00 -2.79
CA ARG A 43 13.97 -13.87 -3.62
C ARG A 43 14.54 -12.46 -3.54
N VAL A 44 15.85 -12.38 -3.60
CA VAL A 44 16.55 -11.11 -3.84
C VAL A 44 16.34 -10.76 -5.31
N VAL A 45 15.91 -9.52 -5.57
CA VAL A 45 15.66 -8.97 -6.90
C VAL A 45 16.53 -7.72 -7.11
N THR A 46 16.57 -7.23 -8.34
CA THR A 46 17.19 -5.92 -8.60
C THR A 46 16.33 -4.77 -8.09
N GLU A 47 16.92 -3.57 -8.02
CA GLU A 47 16.18 -2.35 -7.65
C GLU A 47 15.04 -2.05 -8.62
N GLU A 48 15.27 -2.28 -9.92
CA GLU A 48 14.30 -2.03 -10.98
C GLU A 48 13.10 -2.98 -10.84
N GLU A 49 13.35 -4.27 -10.60
CA GLU A 49 12.30 -5.26 -10.36
C GLU A 49 11.47 -4.92 -9.12
N HIS A 50 12.13 -4.53 -8.02
CA HIS A 50 11.45 -4.10 -6.80
C HIS A 50 10.60 -2.85 -7.04
N THR A 51 11.16 -1.85 -7.72
CA THR A 51 10.46 -0.59 -8.02
C THR A 51 9.24 -0.83 -8.91
N ALA A 52 9.38 -1.67 -9.94
CA ALA A 52 8.27 -2.07 -10.79
C ALA A 52 7.18 -2.79 -10.00
N TYR A 53 7.56 -3.71 -9.11
CA TYR A 53 6.62 -4.43 -8.26
C TYR A 53 5.85 -3.50 -7.29
N VAL A 54 6.55 -2.57 -6.64
CA VAL A 54 5.93 -1.59 -5.74
C VAL A 54 4.99 -0.65 -6.50
N ALA A 55 5.37 -0.22 -7.70
CA ALA A 55 4.51 0.60 -8.55
C ALA A 55 3.23 -0.15 -8.95
N GLU A 56 3.34 -1.42 -9.36
CA GLU A 56 2.21 -2.29 -9.66
C GLU A 56 1.29 -2.47 -8.45
N LEU A 57 1.86 -2.71 -7.26
CA LEU A 57 1.10 -2.85 -6.02
C LEU A 57 0.35 -1.56 -5.67
N ALA A 58 0.98 -0.40 -5.85
CA ALA A 58 0.34 0.89 -5.64
C ALA A 58 -0.84 1.09 -6.60
N THR A 59 -0.67 0.80 -7.90
CA THR A 59 -1.76 0.86 -8.88
C THR A 59 -2.92 -0.05 -8.50
N ARG A 60 -2.65 -1.31 -8.15
CA ARG A 60 -3.70 -2.26 -7.72
C ARG A 60 -4.46 -1.76 -6.50
N ARG A 61 -3.74 -1.24 -5.50
CA ARG A 61 -4.35 -0.66 -4.30
C ARG A 61 -5.24 0.52 -4.67
N ASP A 62 -4.77 1.42 -5.51
CA ASP A 62 -5.52 2.61 -5.89
C ASP A 62 -6.77 2.26 -6.72
N THR A 63 -6.69 1.27 -7.62
CA THR A 63 -7.86 0.72 -8.32
C THR A 63 -8.86 0.13 -7.32
N HIS A 64 -8.42 -0.71 -6.40
CA HIS A 64 -9.29 -1.30 -5.39
C HIS A 64 -9.95 -0.24 -4.50
N LEU A 65 -9.20 0.78 -4.08
CA LEU A 65 -9.74 1.90 -3.31
C LEU A 65 -10.75 2.73 -4.11
N ALA A 66 -10.54 2.92 -5.41
CA ALA A 66 -11.49 3.60 -6.29
C ALA A 66 -12.79 2.79 -6.44
N GLU A 67 -12.69 1.48 -6.62
CA GLU A 67 -13.84 0.58 -6.67
C GLU A 67 -14.64 0.60 -5.36
N GLU A 68 -13.97 0.49 -4.21
CA GLU A 68 -14.63 0.53 -2.91
C GLU A 68 -15.30 1.88 -2.63
N ARG A 69 -14.66 3.00 -3.02
CA ARG A 69 -15.29 4.33 -2.94
C ARG A 69 -16.52 4.43 -3.82
N SER A 70 -16.46 3.92 -5.06
CA SER A 70 -17.60 3.92 -5.97
C SER A 70 -18.76 3.08 -5.42
N ARG A 71 -18.47 1.90 -4.86
CA ARG A 71 -19.48 1.06 -4.20
C ARG A 71 -20.08 1.73 -2.97
N ALA A 72 -19.27 2.37 -2.14
CA ALA A 72 -19.74 3.11 -0.98
C ALA A 72 -20.66 4.27 -1.41
N GLN A 73 -20.28 5.03 -2.44
CA GLN A 73 -21.09 6.12 -2.96
C GLN A 73 -22.42 5.63 -3.53
N ALA A 74 -22.42 4.52 -4.27
CA ALA A 74 -23.64 3.91 -4.80
C ALA A 74 -24.61 3.50 -3.67
N ARG A 75 -24.09 2.86 -2.60
CA ARG A 75 -24.90 2.51 -1.43
C ARG A 75 -25.50 3.74 -0.75
N CYS A 76 -24.70 4.80 -0.52
CA CYS A 76 -25.22 6.04 0.07
C CYS A 76 -26.32 6.66 -0.80
N GLN A 77 -26.20 6.60 -2.12
CA GLN A 77 -27.23 7.10 -3.04
C GLN A 77 -28.52 6.26 -2.94
N GLU A 78 -28.39 4.93 -2.99
CA GLU A 78 -29.53 4.01 -2.87
C GLU A 78 -30.27 4.20 -1.53
N ASP A 79 -29.53 4.34 -0.43
CA ASP A 79 -30.11 4.60 0.90
C ASP A 79 -30.80 5.95 0.96
N TYR A 80 -30.22 6.99 0.36
CA TYR A 80 -30.85 8.31 0.26
C TYR A 80 -32.18 8.23 -0.49
N GLU A 81 -32.20 7.58 -1.66
CA GLU A 81 -33.41 7.43 -2.47
C GLU A 81 -34.49 6.62 -1.74
N ALA A 82 -34.11 5.54 -1.06
CA ALA A 82 -35.02 4.75 -0.24
C ALA A 82 -35.65 5.57 0.90
N LEU A 83 -34.84 6.38 1.60
CA LEU A 83 -35.32 7.27 2.66
C LEU A 83 -36.26 8.35 2.12
N ARG A 84 -35.96 8.93 0.94
CA ARG A 84 -36.83 9.89 0.28
C ARG A 84 -38.17 9.26 -0.13
N ALA A 85 -38.14 8.04 -0.67
CA ALA A 85 -39.34 7.29 -1.04
C ALA A 85 -40.19 6.92 0.20
N ALA A 86 -39.55 6.66 1.34
CA ALA A 86 -40.22 6.43 2.62
C ALA A 86 -40.81 7.72 3.25
N GLY A 87 -40.68 8.87 2.59
CA GLY A 87 -41.22 10.15 3.06
C GLY A 87 -40.33 10.87 4.09
N VAL A 88 -39.09 10.42 4.29
CA VAL A 88 -38.15 11.10 5.17
C VAL A 88 -37.76 12.45 4.53
N PRO A 89 -37.79 13.55 5.30
CA PRO A 89 -37.33 14.85 4.83
C PRO A 89 -35.89 14.78 4.33
N GLU A 90 -35.58 15.49 3.25
CA GLU A 90 -34.28 15.45 2.58
C GLU A 90 -33.09 15.69 3.51
N ALA A 91 -33.18 16.69 4.40
CA ALA A 91 -32.13 16.99 5.36
C ALA A 91 -31.84 15.81 6.30
N THR A 92 -32.85 15.03 6.66
CA THR A 92 -32.72 13.84 7.50
C THR A 92 -32.23 12.65 6.68
N ALA A 93 -32.73 12.49 5.45
CA ALA A 93 -32.30 11.44 4.53
C ALA A 93 -30.80 11.53 4.21
N ARG A 94 -30.27 12.73 3.98
CA ARG A 94 -28.82 12.96 3.75
C ARG A 94 -27.95 12.58 4.94
N ARG A 95 -28.36 13.00 6.15
CA ARG A 95 -27.61 12.67 7.38
C ARG A 95 -27.60 11.17 7.68
N LEU A 96 -28.70 10.47 7.40
CA LEU A 96 -28.84 9.04 7.70
C LEU A 96 -28.14 8.14 6.67
N SER A 97 -28.21 8.50 5.39
CA SER A 97 -27.54 7.76 4.30
C SER A 97 -26.05 8.06 4.19
N GLY A 98 -25.55 9.12 4.86
CA GLY A 98 -24.20 9.61 4.64
C GLY A 98 -23.98 10.16 3.23
N HIS A 99 -25.06 10.39 2.47
CA HIS A 99 -25.00 11.10 1.20
C HIS A 99 -24.82 12.60 1.49
N GLU A 100 -23.56 13.01 1.65
CA GLU A 100 -23.16 14.41 1.56
C GLU A 100 -23.24 14.80 0.09
N GLY A 101 -24.46 15.03 -0.39
CA GLY A 101 -24.67 15.61 -1.70
C GLY A 101 -23.89 16.91 -1.76
N ASP A 102 -22.87 16.93 -2.63
CA ASP A 102 -21.89 17.97 -2.86
C ASP A 102 -22.30 19.33 -2.25
N THR A 103 -21.92 19.57 -0.99
CA THR A 103 -21.99 20.90 -0.37
C THR A 103 -20.70 21.65 -0.69
N SER A 104 -20.27 21.68 -1.95
CA SER A 104 -19.35 22.71 -2.42
C SER A 104 -20.17 23.98 -2.66
N SER A 105 -20.21 24.87 -1.65
CA SER A 105 -20.51 26.29 -1.84
C SER A 105 -19.22 27.09 -1.97
#